data_AF-A0A2G1UN93-F1
#
_entry.id   AF-A0A2G1UN93-F1
#
_cell.length_a   1.000
_cell.length_b   1.000
_cell.length_c   1.000
_cell.angle_alpha   90.00
_cell.angle_beta   90.00
_cell.angle_gamma   90.00
#
_symmetry.space_group_name_H-M   'P 1'
#
loop_
_entity.id
_entity.type
_entity.pdbx_description
1 polymer ?
#
loop_
_entity_poly.entity_id
_entity_poly.type
_entity_poly.pdbx_seq_one_letter_code
_entity_poly.pdbx_strand_id
1 'polypeptide(L)' 'MREDELDALLEVIPDVRDGLTRTERIILYVLNETQRELKGRNVPTVMLYGRVLEYVNISEQELHLYLDRLGVKGDGQP' A
#
# COMPACT_ATOMS: atom_id res chain seq x y z
N MET A 1 27.78 -5.26 -3.55
CA MET A 1 26.44 -5.50 -2.96
C MET A 1 26.02 -6.89 -3.36
N ARG A 2 25.42 -7.63 -2.43
CA ARG A 2 24.69 -8.84 -2.77
C ARG A 2 23.39 -8.44 -3.50
N GLU A 3 22.87 -9.31 -4.36
CA GLU A 3 21.63 -9.04 -5.10
C GLU A 3 20.45 -8.74 -4.15
N ASP A 4 20.34 -9.46 -3.03
CA ASP A 4 19.32 -9.22 -2.00
C ASP A 4 19.37 -7.80 -1.39
N GLU A 5 20.58 -7.23 -1.26
CA GLU A 5 20.75 -5.86 -0.73
C GLU A 5 20.32 -4.81 -1.75
N LEU A 6 20.46 -5.12 -3.05
CA LEU A 6 20.01 -4.26 -4.13
C LEU A 6 18.48 -4.26 -4.21
N ASP A 7 17.87 -5.43 -4.09
CA ASP A 7 16.41 -5.55 -4.09
C ASP A 7 15.79 -4.83 -2.89
N ALA A 8 16.34 -5.01 -1.69
CA ALA A 8 15.88 -4.29 -0.50
C ALA A 8 16.03 -2.76 -0.64
N LEU A 9 17.11 -2.29 -1.28
CA LEU A 9 17.31 -0.88 -1.55
C LEU A 9 16.30 -0.33 -2.57
N LEU A 10 15.98 -1.10 -3.61
CA LEU A 10 15.00 -0.72 -4.62
C LEU A 10 13.56 -0.69 -4.07
N GLU A 11 13.25 -1.43 -3.00
CA GLU A 11 11.94 -1.34 -2.35
C GLU A 11 11.70 0.00 -1.65
N VAL A 12 12.75 0.64 -1.12
CA VAL A 12 12.63 1.88 -0.35
C VAL A 12 12.88 3.15 -1.15
N ILE A 13 13.48 3.04 -2.34
CA ILE A 13 13.71 4.20 -3.23
C ILE A 13 12.41 4.56 -3.95
N PRO A 14 11.89 5.80 -3.80
CA PRO A 14 10.74 6.25 -4.55
C PRO A 14 11.05 6.38 -6.05
N ASP A 15 10.12 5.98 -6.90
CA ASP A 15 10.22 6.14 -8.35
C ASP A 15 10.05 7.61 -8.74
N VAL A 16 10.89 8.12 -9.63
CA VAL A 16 10.90 9.53 -10.03
C VAL A 16 9.63 9.99 -10.75
N ARG A 17 8.83 9.05 -11.27
CA ARG A 17 7.63 9.35 -12.06
C ARG A 17 6.43 9.69 -11.18
N ASP A 18 6.28 8.98 -10.06
CA ASP A 18 5.12 9.05 -9.19
C ASP A 18 5.47 9.36 -7.72
N GLY A 19 6.76 9.32 -7.36
CA GLY A 19 7.23 9.51 -5.99
C GLY A 19 6.86 8.36 -5.05
N LEU A 20 6.45 7.21 -5.60
CA LEU A 20 5.98 6.06 -4.82
C LEU A 20 7.08 5.00 -4.66
N THR A 21 7.12 4.40 -3.49
CA THR A 21 7.85 3.14 -3.27
C THR A 21 7.11 1.96 -3.88
N ARG A 22 7.76 0.80 -3.97
CA ARG A 22 7.12 -0.44 -4.43
C ARG A 22 5.90 -0.78 -3.57
N THR A 23 6.04 -0.67 -2.26
CA THR A 23 4.98 -0.96 -1.28
C THR A 23 3.78 -0.03 -1.44
N GLU A 24 4.01 1.26 -1.61
CA GLU A 24 2.95 2.25 -1.84
C GLU A 24 2.16 1.98 -3.12
N ARG A 25 2.87 1.64 -4.21
CA ARG A 25 2.24 1.28 -5.49
C ARG A 25 1.38 0.02 -5.36
N ILE A 26 1.84 -0.97 -4.61
CA ILE A 26 1.07 -2.20 -4.31
C ILE A 26 -0.19 -1.86 -3.52
N ILE A 27 -0.08 -1.04 -2.47
CA ILE A 27 -1.24 -0.62 -1.66
C ILE A 27 -2.29 0.07 -2.55
N LEU A 28 -1.89 1.01 -3.41
CA LEU A 28 -2.80 1.70 -4.33
C LEU A 28 -3.42 0.75 -5.37
N TYR A 29 -2.64 -0.19 -5.89
CA TYR A 29 -3.14 -1.21 -6.82
C TYR A 29 -4.22 -2.07 -6.16
N VAL A 30 -3.95 -2.62 -4.98
CA VAL A 30 -4.90 -3.46 -4.24
C VAL A 30 -6.13 -2.67 -3.83
N LEU A 31 -5.97 -1.42 -3.38
CA LEU A 31 -7.08 -0.52 -3.07
C LEU A 31 -7.99 -0.33 -4.29
N ASN A 32 -7.43 0.00 -5.45
CA ASN A 32 -8.18 0.23 -6.69
C ASN A 32 -8.92 -1.03 -7.15
N GLU A 33 -8.26 -2.20 -7.16
CA GLU A 33 -8.92 -3.46 -7.53
C GLU A 33 -10.07 -3.79 -6.56
N THR A 34 -9.86 -3.60 -5.26
CA THR A 34 -10.90 -3.86 -4.26
C THR A 34 -12.07 -2.89 -4.40
N GLN A 35 -11.83 -1.61 -4.67
CA GLN A 35 -12.89 -0.64 -4.94
C GLN A 35 -13.73 -1.05 -6.16
N ARG A 36 -13.09 -1.52 -7.24
CA ARG A 36 -13.80 -2.00 -8.44
C ARG A 36 -14.70 -3.19 -8.12
N GLU A 37 -14.21 -4.15 -7.36
CA GLU A 37 -15.00 -5.31 -6.89
C GLU A 37 -16.18 -4.90 -6.00
N LEU A 38 -15.98 -3.89 -5.14
CA LEU A 38 -17.02 -3.34 -4.27
C LEU A 38 -17.95 -2.35 -4.96
N LYS A 39 -17.84 -2.17 -6.29
CA LYS A 39 -18.63 -1.23 -7.11
C LYS A 39 -18.47 0.23 -6.68
N GLY A 40 -17.24 0.63 -6.36
CA GLY A 40 -16.88 2.00 -5.94
C GLY A 40 -17.21 2.31 -4.48
N ARG A 41 -17.63 1.33 -3.68
CA ARG A 41 -17.80 1.51 -2.22
C ARG A 41 -16.45 1.54 -1.53
N ASN A 42 -16.44 2.10 -0.33
CA ASN A 42 -15.26 2.13 0.53
C ASN A 42 -14.76 0.72 0.86
N VAL A 43 -13.44 0.60 0.87
CA VAL A 43 -12.72 -0.63 1.20
C VAL A 43 -12.40 -0.59 2.69
N PRO A 44 -12.93 -1.52 3.51
CA PRO A 44 -12.57 -1.59 4.91
C PRO A 44 -11.06 -1.83 5.08
N THR A 45 -10.40 -1.10 5.98
CA THR A 45 -8.94 -1.21 6.19
C THR A 45 -8.49 -2.63 6.48
N VAL A 46 -9.26 -3.40 7.25
CA VAL A 46 -8.97 -4.82 7.54
C VAL A 46 -8.99 -5.67 6.26
N MET A 47 -9.93 -5.40 5.34
CA MET A 47 -9.98 -6.08 4.05
C MET A 47 -8.77 -5.71 3.18
N LEU A 48 -8.42 -4.41 3.15
CA LEU A 48 -7.24 -3.94 2.43
C LEU A 48 -5.97 -4.59 2.98
N TYR A 49 -5.81 -4.64 4.32
CA TYR A 49 -4.66 -5.25 4.98
C TYR A 49 -4.50 -6.72 4.60
N GLY A 50 -5.57 -7.52 4.69
CA GLY A 50 -5.53 -8.93 4.32
C GLY A 50 -5.06 -9.16 2.88
N ARG A 51 -5.48 -8.31 1.94
CA ARG A 51 -5.09 -8.41 0.53
C ARG A 51 -3.68 -7.91 0.25
N VAL A 52 -3.23 -6.87 0.97
CA VAL A 52 -1.86 -6.34 0.82
C VAL A 52 -0.82 -7.36 1.29
N LEU A 53 -1.13 -8.14 2.33
CA LEU A 53 -0.28 -9.22 2.82
C LEU A 53 -0.02 -10.34 1.79
N GLU A 54 -0.83 -10.44 0.73
CA GLU A 54 -0.60 -11.37 -0.38
C GLU A 54 0.60 -10.93 -1.26
N TYR A 55 1.04 -9.67 -1.15
CA TYR A 55 2.08 -9.08 -1.99
C TYR A 55 3.31 -8.61 -1.21
N VAL A 56 3.12 -8.08 0.00
CA VAL A 56 4.18 -7.51 0.83
C VAL A 56 4.01 -7.87 2.29
N ASN A 57 5.10 -8.22 2.96
CA ASN A 57 5.10 -8.49 4.38
C ASN A 57 5.29 -7.18 5.16
N ILE A 58 4.18 -6.63 5.68
CA ILE A 58 4.16 -5.41 6.49
C ILE A 58 3.25 -5.61 7.71
N SER A 59 3.52 -4.88 8.78
CA SER A 59 2.62 -4.79 9.92
C SER A 59 1.39 -3.92 9.61
N GLU A 60 0.35 -4.07 10.43
CA GLU A 60 -0.84 -3.21 10.38
C GLU A 60 -0.47 -1.74 10.62
N GLN A 61 0.48 -1.48 11.53
CA GLN A 61 0.96 -0.13 11.83
C GLN A 61 1.66 0.50 10.63
N GLU A 62 2.49 -0.25 9.91
CA GLU A 62 3.14 0.22 8.67
C GLU A 62 2.11 0.52 7.60
N LEU A 63 1.09 -0.33 7.42
CA LEU A 63 -0.01 -0.04 6.49
C LEU A 63 -0.66 1.29 6.83
N HIS A 64 -0.98 1.56 8.09
CA HIS A 64 -1.57 2.84 8.49
C HIS A 64 -0.68 4.05 8.15
N LEU A 65 0.64 3.94 8.36
CA LEU A 65 1.60 4.99 7.99
C LEU A 65 1.62 5.24 6.48
N TYR A 66 1.57 4.17 5.67
CA TYR A 66 1.48 4.29 4.22
C TYR A 66 0.16 4.93 3.78
N LEU A 67 -0.97 4.52 4.37
CA LEU A 67 -2.28 5.10 4.04
C LEU A 67 -2.33 6.60 4.36
N ASP A 68 -1.78 7.03 5.49
CA ASP A 68 -1.68 8.43 5.88
C ASP A 68 -0.81 9.23 4.88
N ARG A 69 0.37 8.70 4.54
CA ARG A 69 1.24 9.30 3.52
C ARG A 69 0.56 9.41 2.15
N LEU A 70 -0.23 8.42 1.78
CA LEU A 70 -0.98 8.37 0.52
C LEU A 70 -2.26 9.23 0.53
N GLY A 71 -2.61 9.84 1.66
CA GLY A 71 -3.84 10.63 1.81
C GLY A 71 -5.12 9.79 1.75
N VAL A 72 -5.03 8.47 1.96
CA VAL A 72 -6.19 7.57 1.98
C VAL A 72 -6.89 7.72 3.33
N LYS A 73 -8.07 8.33 3.31
CA LYS A 73 -8.89 8.54 4.51
C LYS A 73 -10.02 7.52 4.60
N GLY A 74 -10.26 6.99 5.80
CA GLY A 74 -11.50 6.30 6.10
C GLY A 74 -12.59 7.30 6.52
N ASP A 75 -13.86 7.02 6.23
CA ASP A 75 -15.00 7.84 6.67
C ASP A 75 -15.14 7.92 8.21
N GLY A 76 -14.38 7.09 8.94
CA GLY A 76 -14.25 7.16 10.38
C GLY A 76 -13.18 8.17 10.80
N GLN A 77 -13.50 9.45 10.67
CA GLN A 77 -12.72 10.51 11.29
C GLN A 77 -13.65 11.24 12.28
N PRO A 78 -13.19 11.65 13.48
CA PRO A 78 -13.73 12.87 14.05
C PRO A 78 -13.32 14.07 13.19
#